data_AF-A0AAU3YWR9-F1
#
_entry.id   AF-A0AAU3YWR9-F1
#
_cell.length_a   1.000
_cell.length_b   1.000
_cell.length_c   1.000
_cell.angle_alpha   90.00
_cell.angle_beta   90.00
_cell.angle_gamma   90.00
#
_symmetry.space_group_name_H-M   'P 1'
#
loop_
_entity.id
_entity.type
_entity.pdbx_description
1 polymer ?
#
loop_
_entity_poly.entity_id
_entity_poly.type
_entity_poly.pdbx_seq_one_letter_code
_entity_poly.pdbx_strand_id
1 'polypeptide(L)'
;MATWSKQQIAIFARSAGWGKRSEDAAEVAMAESSGRDNIVNSIGCVGLMQINQPVHVKAHPKWTVAWLKDPIHNMEAALVLYKGAGNKWDGPWLDSRDKGSGGGWGGKVSGSSGGTQQIGDDPCKGLEGRVKDMCEESQDSLGKELPNSDPLGLEAMKQVATQLGRLAQMGAKAGNWLGEPGSWVRVAYVVGGAALGLTAVAVIIRPYTAGAYRQVSAALPVKTTKRIVRAARERSSSEESTSE
;
A
#
# COMPACT_ATOMS: atom_id res chain seq x y z
N MET A 1 15.12 -14.34 22.56
CA MET A 1 14.62 -13.59 21.39
C MET A 1 13.54 -12.68 21.91
N ALA A 2 13.74 -11.37 21.82
CA ALA A 2 12.71 -10.43 22.27
C ALA A 2 11.67 -10.27 21.15
N THR A 3 10.42 -10.07 21.55
CA THR A 3 9.34 -9.66 20.65
C THR A 3 8.83 -8.33 21.15
N TRP A 4 8.93 -7.31 20.30
CA TRP A 4 8.61 -5.93 20.64
C TRP A 4 7.20 -5.59 20.20
N SER A 5 6.49 -4.78 21.00
CA SER A 5 5.20 -4.23 20.60
C SER A 5 5.37 -3.19 19.48
N LYS A 6 4.29 -2.91 18.75
CA LYS A 6 4.31 -1.87 17.71
C LYS A 6 4.78 -0.51 18.28
N GLN A 7 4.31 -0.15 19.47
CA GLN A 7 4.66 1.11 20.14
C GLN A 7 6.15 1.17 20.48
N GLN A 8 6.72 0.09 21.02
CA GLN A 8 8.17 0.01 21.29
C GLN A 8 9.00 0.15 20.01
N ILE A 9 8.54 -0.48 18.93
CA ILE A 9 9.17 -0.38 17.62
C ILE A 9 9.10 1.05 17.07
N ALA A 10 7.99 1.76 17.26
CA ALA A 10 7.87 3.17 16.86
C ALA A 10 8.86 4.07 17.62
N ILE A 11 9.15 3.76 18.89
CA ILE A 11 10.18 4.46 19.67
C ILE A 11 11.58 4.20 19.10
N PHE A 12 11.91 2.96 18.73
CA PHE A 12 13.18 2.66 18.03
C PHE A 12 13.27 3.40 16.70
N ALA A 13 12.21 3.41 15.90
CA ALA A 13 12.16 4.13 14.64
C ALA A 13 12.32 5.65 14.83
N ARG A 14 11.68 6.23 15.85
CA ARG A 14 11.85 7.65 16.18
C ARG A 14 13.30 7.95 16.55
N SER A 15 13.92 7.10 17.37
CA SER A 15 15.33 7.20 17.78
C SER A 15 16.29 7.10 16.59
N ALA A 16 15.96 6.25 15.61
CA ALA A 16 16.72 6.10 14.37
C ALA A 16 16.49 7.24 13.34
N GLY A 17 15.67 8.24 13.67
CA GLY A 17 15.48 9.44 12.85
C GLY A 17 14.34 9.36 11.82
N TRP A 18 13.39 8.43 11.97
CA TRP A 18 12.21 8.34 11.10
C TRP A 18 11.22 9.50 11.28
N GLY A 19 11.29 10.23 12.40
CA GLY A 19 10.43 11.37 12.69
C GLY A 19 8.94 11.01 12.65
N LYS A 20 8.15 11.75 11.86
CA LYS A 20 6.70 11.54 11.71
C LYS A 20 6.31 10.19 11.10
N ARG A 21 7.26 9.48 10.47
CA ARG A 21 7.03 8.16 9.86
C ARG A 21 7.42 6.99 10.77
N SER A 22 7.64 7.25 12.06
CA SER A 22 7.98 6.22 13.04
C SER A 22 6.89 5.14 13.17
N GLU A 23 5.62 5.55 13.15
CA GLU A 23 4.48 4.61 13.16
C GLU A 23 4.43 3.74 11.89
N ASP A 24 4.59 4.34 10.71
CA ASP A 24 4.65 3.61 9.43
C ASP A 24 5.79 2.57 9.44
N ALA A 25 6.97 2.95 9.96
CA ALA A 25 8.11 2.05 10.06
C ALA A 25 7.84 0.89 11.03
N ALA A 26 7.16 1.16 12.15
CA ALA A 26 6.76 0.13 13.08
C ALA A 26 5.72 -0.83 12.48
N GLU A 27 4.78 -0.31 11.70
CA GLU A 27 3.82 -1.10 10.94
C GLU A 27 4.50 -2.07 9.97
N VAL A 28 5.49 -1.58 9.21
CA VAL A 28 6.29 -2.43 8.30
C VAL A 28 7.08 -3.47 9.09
N ALA A 29 7.77 -3.10 10.16
CA ALA A 29 8.51 -4.05 11.00
C ALA A 29 7.63 -5.18 11.57
N MET A 30 6.40 -4.83 12.00
CA MET A 30 5.43 -5.82 12.47
C MET A 30 5.01 -6.78 11.35
N ALA A 31 4.85 -6.28 10.12
CA ALA A 31 4.55 -7.13 8.97
C ALA A 31 5.72 -8.05 8.58
N GLU A 32 6.96 -7.54 8.64
CA GLU A 32 8.16 -8.25 8.18
C GLU A 32 8.65 -9.32 9.18
N SER A 33 8.62 -9.02 10.48
CA SER A 33 9.21 -9.88 11.52
C SER A 33 8.23 -10.32 12.61
N SER A 34 7.02 -9.77 12.63
CA SER A 34 6.10 -9.86 13.77
C SER A 34 6.71 -9.29 15.06
N GLY A 35 7.58 -8.29 14.94
CA GLY A 35 8.25 -7.61 16.06
C GLY A 35 9.44 -8.37 16.64
N ARG A 36 9.93 -9.43 15.99
CA ARG A 36 11.05 -10.25 16.47
C ARG A 36 12.38 -9.69 15.97
N ASP A 37 13.22 -9.21 16.89
CA ASP A 37 14.41 -8.41 16.57
C ASP A 37 15.62 -9.17 16.04
N ASN A 38 15.72 -10.46 16.33
CA ASN A 38 16.93 -11.23 16.04
C ASN A 38 16.72 -12.34 14.99
N ILE A 39 15.62 -12.28 14.24
CA ILE A 39 15.30 -13.24 13.19
C ILE A 39 16.23 -13.07 12.00
N VAL A 40 16.73 -14.22 11.53
CA VAL A 40 17.39 -14.35 10.24
C VAL A 40 16.62 -15.38 9.43
N ASN A 41 16.09 -15.00 8.27
CA ASN A 41 15.39 -15.94 7.41
C ASN A 41 16.38 -16.71 6.50
N SER A 42 15.87 -17.68 5.73
CA SER A 42 16.70 -18.55 4.87
C SER A 42 17.43 -17.82 3.74
N ILE A 43 17.00 -16.61 3.38
CA ILE A 43 17.63 -15.78 2.34
C ILE A 43 18.59 -14.72 2.93
N GLY A 44 18.80 -14.72 4.25
CA GLY A 44 19.71 -13.80 4.92
C GLY A 44 19.13 -12.41 5.23
N CYS A 45 17.81 -12.26 5.25
CA CYS A 45 17.18 -11.06 5.80
C CYS A 45 17.27 -11.04 7.32
N VAL A 46 17.63 -9.91 7.91
CA VAL A 46 17.93 -9.80 9.34
C VAL A 46 17.06 -8.75 10.03
N GLY A 47 16.56 -9.12 11.21
CA GLY A 47 15.97 -8.23 12.22
C GLY A 47 14.57 -7.71 11.91
N LEU A 48 14.19 -6.63 12.59
CA LEU A 48 12.82 -6.09 12.58
C LEU A 48 12.29 -5.80 11.18
N MET A 49 13.10 -5.14 10.36
CA MET A 49 12.78 -4.75 8.99
C MET A 49 13.23 -5.78 7.96
N GLN A 50 13.69 -6.96 8.36
CA GLN A 50 14.13 -8.03 7.44
C GLN A 50 15.09 -7.51 6.34
N ILE A 51 16.15 -6.79 6.73
CA ILE A 51 17.13 -6.23 5.79
C ILE A 51 17.92 -7.36 5.12
N ASN A 52 17.90 -7.42 3.78
CA ASN A 52 18.65 -8.42 2.99
C ASN A 52 20.16 -8.16 3.06
N GLN A 53 20.81 -8.75 4.06
CA GLN A 53 22.21 -8.48 4.39
C GLN A 53 23.18 -8.84 3.24
N PRO A 54 23.05 -10.00 2.57
CA PRO A 54 23.93 -10.37 1.45
C PRO A 54 23.94 -9.35 0.30
N VAL A 55 22.82 -8.67 0.04
CA VAL A 55 22.73 -7.65 -1.02
C VAL A 55 23.42 -6.35 -0.60
N HIS A 56 23.24 -5.93 0.65
CA HIS A 56 23.68 -4.60 1.10
C HIS A 56 25.08 -4.56 1.72
N VAL A 57 25.66 -5.71 2.11
CA VAL A 57 26.97 -5.76 2.77
C VAL A 57 28.11 -5.12 1.97
N LYS A 58 28.07 -5.18 0.62
CA LYS A 58 29.10 -4.56 -0.22
C LYS A 58 29.06 -3.04 -0.16
N ALA A 59 27.88 -2.45 -0.15
CA ALA A 59 27.69 -0.99 -0.06
C ALA A 59 27.82 -0.49 1.39
N HIS A 60 27.50 -1.35 2.37
CA HIS A 60 27.51 -1.03 3.78
C HIS A 60 28.23 -2.11 4.60
N PRO A 61 29.58 -2.13 4.60
CA PRO A 61 30.36 -3.19 5.26
C PRO A 61 30.10 -3.32 6.77
N LYS A 62 29.62 -2.26 7.42
CA LYS A 62 29.26 -2.26 8.85
C LYS A 62 27.96 -3.02 9.14
N TRP A 63 27.10 -3.24 8.15
CA TRP A 63 25.82 -3.96 8.30
C TRP A 63 26.04 -5.47 8.35
N THR A 64 26.76 -5.91 9.37
CA THR A 64 26.91 -7.33 9.69
C THR A 64 25.59 -7.86 10.26
N VAL A 65 25.39 -9.18 10.23
CA VAL A 65 24.21 -9.82 10.85
C VAL A 65 24.10 -9.44 12.33
N ALA A 66 25.21 -9.42 13.06
CA ALA A 66 25.22 -9.04 14.48
C ALA A 66 24.79 -7.58 14.68
N TRP A 67 25.28 -6.66 13.85
CA TRP A 67 24.89 -5.24 13.91
C TRP A 67 23.41 -5.05 13.59
N LEU A 68 22.88 -5.75 12.58
CA LEU A 68 21.47 -5.68 12.17
C LEU A 68 20.49 -6.37 13.14
N LYS A 69 20.96 -7.15 14.11
CA LYS A 69 20.11 -7.73 15.17
C LYS A 69 19.77 -6.73 16.27
N ASP A 70 20.51 -5.63 16.37
CA ASP A 70 20.15 -4.53 17.26
C ASP A 70 18.96 -3.77 16.65
N PRO A 71 17.84 -3.59 17.39
CA PRO A 71 16.63 -2.93 16.87
C PRO A 71 16.87 -1.52 16.31
N ILE A 72 17.71 -0.72 16.97
CA ILE A 72 17.97 0.67 16.57
C ILE A 72 18.80 0.68 15.29
N HIS A 73 19.89 -0.08 15.25
CA HIS A 73 20.71 -0.21 14.05
C HIS A 73 19.93 -0.78 12.85
N ASN A 74 19.03 -1.74 13.08
CA ASN A 74 18.14 -2.26 12.05
C ASN A 74 17.25 -1.16 11.46
N MET A 75 16.68 -0.31 12.31
CA MET A 75 15.86 0.83 11.91
C MET A 75 16.66 1.93 11.20
N GLU A 76 17.90 2.18 11.60
CA GLU A 76 18.81 3.11 10.92
C GLU A 76 19.14 2.63 9.50
N ALA A 77 19.48 1.35 9.34
CA ALA A 77 19.70 0.76 8.01
C ALA A 77 18.46 0.84 7.14
N ALA A 78 17.29 0.53 7.70
CA ALA A 78 16.02 0.67 6.99
C ALA A 78 15.79 2.12 6.54
N LEU A 79 16.07 3.13 7.38
CA LEU A 79 15.92 4.53 7.00
C LEU A 79 16.83 4.92 5.82
N VAL A 80 18.05 4.40 5.77
CA VAL A 80 18.99 4.61 4.65
C VAL A 80 18.42 4.04 3.36
N LEU A 81 17.91 2.81 3.38
CA LEU A 81 17.31 2.16 2.19
C LEU A 81 16.05 2.89 1.73
N TYR A 82 15.19 3.28 2.66
CA TYR A 82 13.96 4.04 2.39
C TYR A 82 14.27 5.39 1.72
N LYS A 83 15.27 6.12 2.22
CA LYS A 83 15.75 7.37 1.60
C LYS A 83 16.37 7.11 0.22
N GLY A 84 17.17 6.06 0.09
CA GLY A 84 17.76 5.63 -1.19
C GLY A 84 16.72 5.27 -2.25
N ALA A 85 15.55 4.76 -1.83
CA ALA A 85 14.40 4.50 -2.68
C ALA A 85 13.55 5.76 -3.00
N GLY A 86 14.02 6.95 -2.62
CA GLY A 86 13.31 8.22 -2.84
C GLY A 86 12.13 8.43 -1.89
N ASN A 87 12.27 8.01 -0.64
CA ASN A 87 11.22 8.07 0.39
C ASN A 87 9.98 7.26 0.01
N LYS A 88 10.21 6.03 -0.44
CA LYS A 88 9.17 5.09 -0.83
C LYS A 88 9.41 3.75 -0.15
N TRP A 89 8.32 3.15 0.30
CA TRP A 89 8.31 1.76 0.76
C TRP A 89 8.42 0.76 -0.41
N ASP A 90 8.12 1.23 -1.62
CA ASP A 90 8.21 0.47 -2.86
C ASP A 90 9.67 0.26 -3.26
N GLY A 91 10.14 -0.98 -3.13
CA GLY A 91 11.49 -1.40 -3.51
C GLY A 91 12.09 -2.36 -2.48
N PRO A 92 12.52 -1.86 -1.31
CA PRO A 92 13.26 -2.70 -0.36
C PRO A 92 12.37 -3.75 0.34
N TRP A 93 11.07 -3.47 0.47
CA TRP A 93 10.09 -4.29 1.19
C TRP A 93 8.91 -4.74 0.31
N LEU A 94 9.15 -4.96 -0.98
CA LEU A 94 8.09 -5.29 -1.96
C LEU A 94 7.24 -6.51 -1.55
N ASP A 95 7.75 -7.39 -0.71
CA ASP A 95 7.06 -8.61 -0.29
C ASP A 95 5.99 -8.37 0.80
N SER A 96 6.12 -7.35 1.66
CA SER A 96 5.08 -7.02 2.64
C SER A 96 3.85 -6.36 2.02
N ARG A 97 3.97 -5.80 0.80
CA ARG A 97 2.85 -5.19 0.09
C ARG A 97 1.89 -6.22 -0.51
N ASP A 98 2.39 -7.38 -0.93
CA ASP A 98 1.58 -8.41 -1.61
C ASP A 98 1.16 -9.58 -0.70
N LYS A 99 1.80 -9.77 0.46
CA LYS A 99 1.49 -10.85 1.41
C LYS A 99 0.27 -10.61 2.31
N GLY A 100 -0.28 -9.40 2.32
CA GLY A 100 -1.57 -9.13 2.95
C GLY A 100 -2.72 -9.52 2.02
N SER A 101 -3.35 -10.67 2.25
CA SER A 101 -4.62 -11.02 1.60
C SER A 101 -5.68 -9.95 1.94
N GLY A 102 -5.86 -8.97 1.06
CA GLY A 102 -6.82 -7.88 1.23
C GLY A 102 -6.21 -6.50 1.53
N GLY A 103 -5.41 -6.00 0.59
CA GLY A 103 -5.03 -4.58 0.50
C GLY A 103 -3.63 -4.30 1.02
N GLY A 104 -2.65 -4.32 0.10
CA GLY A 104 -1.27 -3.96 0.39
C GLY A 104 -1.12 -2.59 1.05
N TRP A 105 -0.09 -2.47 1.89
CA TRP A 105 0.22 -1.28 2.70
C TRP A 105 0.18 0.05 1.95
N GLY A 106 0.46 0.06 0.64
CA GLY A 106 0.31 1.24 -0.21
C GLY A 106 -1.11 1.85 -0.29
N GLY A 107 -2.13 1.21 0.32
CA GLY A 107 -3.47 1.77 0.52
C GLY A 107 -3.88 2.04 1.98
N LYS A 108 -3.15 1.52 2.99
CA LYS A 108 -3.54 1.65 4.43
C LYS A 108 -2.72 2.69 5.20
N VAL A 109 -1.50 3.00 4.78
CA VAL A 109 -0.67 4.03 5.44
C VAL A 109 -1.14 5.45 5.11
N SER A 110 -2.09 5.64 4.19
CA SER A 110 -2.69 6.95 3.93
C SER A 110 -3.77 7.37 4.95
N GLY A 111 -3.95 6.67 6.07
CA GLY A 111 -4.92 7.09 7.11
C GLY A 111 -5.15 6.13 8.27
N SER A 112 -4.10 5.52 8.85
CA SER A 112 -4.25 4.55 9.95
C SER A 112 -4.38 5.26 11.31
N SER A 113 -5.59 5.71 11.63
CA SER A 113 -6.08 5.92 13.00
C SER A 113 -7.01 4.75 13.36
N GLY A 114 -6.47 3.61 13.74
CA GLY A 114 -7.31 2.50 14.20
C GLY A 114 -6.58 1.18 14.38
N GLY A 115 -6.13 0.91 15.60
CA GLY A 115 -5.65 -0.40 16.01
C GLY A 115 -5.66 -0.53 17.53
N THR A 116 -6.73 -1.12 18.05
CA THR A 116 -6.90 -1.48 19.46
C THR A 116 -6.01 -2.66 19.82
N GLN A 117 -4.95 -2.42 20.60
CA GLN A 117 -4.37 -3.42 21.50
C GLN A 117 -4.57 -2.95 22.93
N GLN A 118 -4.95 -3.89 23.80
CA GLN A 118 -5.28 -3.66 25.20
C GLN A 118 -4.14 -2.91 25.91
N ILE A 119 -4.46 -1.68 26.31
CA ILE A 119 -3.67 -0.85 27.21
C ILE A 119 -3.83 -1.45 28.60
N GLY A 120 -2.79 -2.13 29.10
CA GLY A 120 -2.75 -2.70 30.44
C GLY A 120 -1.35 -2.71 31.04
N ASP A 121 -0.31 -2.74 30.19
CA ASP A 121 1.07 -2.65 30.61
C ASP A 121 1.68 -1.34 30.14
N ASP A 122 2.38 -0.66 31.06
CA ASP A 122 3.23 0.49 30.77
C ASP A 122 4.13 0.17 29.53
N PRO A 123 3.98 0.88 28.40
CA PRO A 123 4.71 0.61 27.17
C PRO A 123 6.23 0.81 27.32
N CYS A 124 6.67 1.47 28.40
CA CYS A 124 8.07 1.67 28.73
C CYS A 124 8.64 0.55 29.62
N LYS A 125 7.80 -0.35 30.12
CA LYS A 125 8.21 -1.48 30.97
C LYS A 125 9.08 -2.47 30.18
N GLY A 126 10.31 -2.67 30.65
CA GLY A 126 11.30 -3.56 30.02
C GLY A 126 12.19 -2.89 28.97
N LEU A 127 12.03 -1.59 28.72
CA LEU A 127 13.02 -0.81 27.99
C LEU A 127 14.15 -0.42 28.96
N GLU A 128 15.39 -0.42 28.48
CA GLU A 128 16.58 -0.02 29.26
C GLU A 128 17.35 1.10 28.56
N GLY A 129 18.05 1.91 29.36
CA GLY A 129 18.88 3.02 28.89
C GLY A 129 18.10 4.08 28.11
N ARG A 130 18.74 4.63 27.07
CA ARG A 130 18.26 5.78 26.30
C ARG A 130 16.85 5.61 25.70
N VAL A 131 16.43 4.37 25.42
CA VAL A 131 15.10 4.09 24.85
C VAL A 131 14.02 4.24 25.91
N LYS A 132 14.32 3.89 27.16
CA LYS A 132 13.41 4.08 28.29
C LYS A 132 13.16 5.57 28.51
N ASP A 133 14.21 6.37 28.56
CA ASP A 133 14.13 7.83 28.75
C ASP A 133 13.26 8.49 27.67
N MET A 134 13.43 8.08 26.40
CA MET A 134 12.62 8.59 25.28
C MET A 134 11.17 8.12 25.31
N CYS A 135 10.91 6.93 25.85
CA CYS A 135 9.56 6.40 26.02
C CYS A 135 8.80 7.21 27.07
N GLU A 136 9.42 7.45 28.23
CA GLU A 136 8.85 8.24 29.34
C GLU A 136 8.57 9.69 28.90
N GLU A 137 9.50 10.35 28.20
CA GLU A 137 9.30 11.70 27.66
C GLU A 137 8.12 11.78 26.66
N SER A 138 7.91 10.72 25.88
CA SER A 138 6.82 10.69 24.91
C SER A 138 5.43 10.54 25.54
N GLN A 139 5.33 9.89 26.71
CA GLN A 139 4.07 9.77 27.43
C GLN A 139 3.63 11.09 28.05
N ASP A 140 4.57 11.86 28.59
CA ASP A 140 4.28 13.16 29.20
C ASP A 140 3.76 14.19 28.17
N SER A 141 4.15 14.05 26.91
CA SER A 141 3.71 14.96 25.83
C SER A 141 2.35 14.61 25.23
N LEU A 142 1.88 13.36 25.35
CA LEU A 142 0.60 12.88 24.80
C LEU A 142 -0.62 13.19 25.70
N GLY A 143 -0.41 13.59 26.96
CA GLY A 143 -1.48 13.94 27.91
C GLY A 143 -2.16 15.30 27.68
N LYS A 144 -1.84 16.04 26.61
CA LYS A 144 -2.48 17.33 26.26
C LYS A 144 -3.40 17.16 25.04
N GLU A 145 -4.69 16.91 25.31
CA GLU A 145 -5.75 16.70 24.31
C GLU A 145 -5.96 17.90 23.36
N LEU A 146 -6.22 17.60 22.08
CA LEU A 146 -6.75 18.51 21.07
C LEU A 146 -8.27 18.25 20.86
N PRO A 147 -9.11 19.29 20.72
CA PRO A 147 -10.56 19.13 20.66
C PRO A 147 -11.09 18.60 19.31
N ASN A 148 -12.16 17.83 19.43
CA ASN A 148 -12.96 17.11 18.43
C ASN A 148 -13.30 17.87 17.14
N SER A 149 -13.35 17.14 16.01
CA SER A 149 -14.26 17.44 14.89
C SER A 149 -14.65 16.18 14.10
N ASP A 150 -15.96 16.05 13.88
CA ASP A 150 -16.67 14.91 13.27
C ASP A 150 -16.55 14.82 11.74
N PRO A 151 -16.89 13.66 11.11
CA PRO A 151 -16.66 13.39 9.68
C PRO A 151 -17.95 13.27 8.85
N LEU A 152 -17.96 13.77 7.60
CA LEU A 152 -18.85 13.23 6.56
C LEU A 152 -18.40 13.58 5.12
N GLY A 153 -18.24 12.55 4.29
CA GLY A 153 -18.65 12.58 2.88
C GLY A 153 -17.62 12.83 1.77
N LEU A 154 -16.44 13.42 2.04
CA LEU A 154 -15.51 13.82 0.95
C LEU A 154 -14.44 12.78 0.59
N GLU A 155 -14.14 11.86 1.51
CA GLU A 155 -13.02 10.90 1.37
C GLU A 155 -13.33 9.75 0.40
N ALA A 156 -14.59 9.32 0.30
CA ALA A 156 -14.99 8.22 -0.59
C ALA A 156 -14.84 8.59 -2.09
N MET A 157 -15.07 9.85 -2.46
CA MET A 157 -14.93 10.29 -3.86
C MET A 157 -13.46 10.49 -4.30
N LYS A 158 -12.57 10.87 -3.38
CA LYS A 158 -11.13 10.98 -3.68
C LYS A 158 -10.48 9.63 -3.94
N GLN A 159 -10.96 8.56 -3.29
CA GLN A 159 -10.45 7.21 -3.49
C GLN A 159 -10.72 6.67 -4.90
N VAL A 160 -11.86 6.99 -5.52
CA VAL A 160 -12.20 6.55 -6.88
C VAL A 160 -11.38 7.29 -7.94
N ALA A 161 -11.20 8.62 -7.79
CA ALA A 161 -10.40 9.43 -8.72
C ALA A 161 -8.92 9.01 -8.73
N THR A 162 -8.38 8.61 -7.58
CA THR A 162 -6.97 8.19 -7.44
C THR A 162 -6.72 6.80 -8.03
N GLN A 163 -7.74 5.91 -8.05
CA GLN A 163 -7.62 4.60 -8.70
C GLN A 163 -7.62 4.70 -10.24
N LEU A 164 -8.36 5.64 -10.82
CA LEU A 164 -8.34 5.88 -12.28
C LEU A 164 -6.99 6.41 -12.77
N GLY A 165 -6.29 7.22 -11.96
CA GLY A 165 -4.93 7.68 -12.25
C GLY A 165 -3.87 6.56 -12.32
N ARG A 166 -4.12 5.41 -11.66
CA ARG A 166 -3.20 4.24 -11.65
C ARG A 166 -3.33 3.37 -12.91
N LEU A 167 -4.50 3.35 -13.57
CA LEU A 167 -4.69 2.66 -14.85
C LEU A 167 -3.92 3.34 -15.99
N ALA A 168 -3.79 4.67 -15.96
CA ALA A 168 -3.03 5.42 -16.95
C ALA A 168 -1.52 5.11 -16.91
N GLN A 169 -0.95 4.79 -15.75
CA GLN A 169 0.49 4.48 -15.62
C GLN A 169 0.86 3.04 -15.99
N MET A 170 -0.11 2.11 -16.02
CA MET A 170 0.11 0.75 -16.52
C MET A 170 0.35 0.71 -18.04
N GLY A 171 -0.23 1.66 -18.80
CA GLY A 171 0.01 1.78 -20.25
C GLY A 171 1.47 2.05 -20.60
N ALA A 172 2.20 2.82 -19.78
CA ALA A 172 3.59 3.17 -20.04
C ALA A 172 4.58 2.00 -19.81
N LYS A 173 4.24 1.01 -18.98
CA LYS A 173 5.09 -0.19 -18.74
C LYS A 173 4.79 -1.33 -19.72
N ALA A 174 3.56 -1.43 -20.22
CA ALA A 174 3.19 -2.43 -21.22
C ALA A 174 3.99 -2.29 -22.54
N GLY A 175 4.35 -1.06 -22.92
CA GLY A 175 5.14 -0.78 -24.12
C GLY A 175 6.54 -1.40 -24.10
N ASN A 176 7.17 -1.54 -22.91
CA ASN A 176 8.51 -2.12 -22.78
C ASN A 176 8.52 -3.66 -22.74
N TRP A 177 7.36 -4.30 -22.54
CA TRP A 177 7.23 -5.76 -22.48
C TRP A 177 6.94 -6.41 -23.84
N LEU A 178 6.42 -5.64 -24.79
CA LEU A 178 6.13 -6.13 -26.14
C LEU A 178 7.40 -6.41 -26.97
N GLY A 179 8.56 -5.92 -26.54
CA GLY A 179 9.84 -6.10 -27.23
C GLY A 179 10.66 -7.33 -26.84
N GLU A 180 10.32 -8.05 -25.76
CA GLU A 180 11.08 -9.20 -25.26
C GLU A 180 10.29 -10.52 -25.40
N PRO A 181 10.75 -11.50 -26.20
CA PRO A 181 10.03 -12.76 -26.44
C PRO A 181 9.82 -13.61 -25.16
N GLY A 182 10.64 -13.44 -24.14
CA GLY A 182 10.51 -14.14 -22.85
C GLY A 182 9.41 -13.58 -21.93
N SER A 183 8.81 -12.44 -22.29
CA SER A 183 7.87 -11.70 -21.44
C SER A 183 6.41 -12.07 -21.68
N TRP A 184 6.10 -12.79 -22.77
CA TRP A 184 4.72 -13.10 -23.17
C TRP A 184 3.93 -13.91 -22.15
N VAL A 185 4.59 -14.81 -21.43
CA VAL A 185 3.95 -15.58 -20.34
C VAL A 185 3.50 -14.64 -19.22
N ARG A 186 4.32 -13.65 -18.85
CA ARG A 186 3.98 -12.66 -17.81
C ARG A 186 2.84 -11.74 -18.27
N VAL A 187 2.86 -11.33 -19.54
CA VAL A 187 1.78 -10.55 -20.14
C VAL A 187 0.46 -11.33 -20.12
N ALA A 188 0.48 -12.63 -20.47
CA ALA A 188 -0.70 -13.49 -20.41
C ALA A 188 -1.26 -13.64 -18.99
N TYR A 189 -0.41 -13.79 -17.97
CA TYR A 189 -0.84 -13.83 -16.57
C TYR A 189 -1.46 -12.51 -16.11
N VAL A 190 -0.87 -11.37 -16.47
CA VAL A 190 -1.38 -10.05 -16.09
C VAL A 190 -2.71 -9.76 -16.77
N VAL A 191 -2.81 -10.00 -18.07
CA VAL A 191 -4.06 -9.79 -18.84
C VAL A 191 -5.14 -10.77 -18.39
N GLY A 192 -4.79 -12.04 -18.19
CA GLY A 192 -5.72 -13.06 -17.69
C GLY A 192 -6.23 -12.76 -16.29
N GLY A 193 -5.34 -12.34 -15.38
CA GLY A 193 -5.71 -11.92 -14.03
C GLY A 193 -6.60 -10.68 -14.02
N ALA A 194 -6.32 -9.68 -14.87
CA ALA A 194 -7.13 -8.49 -15.01
C ALA A 194 -8.53 -8.80 -15.56
N ALA A 195 -8.64 -9.64 -16.59
CA ALA A 195 -9.92 -10.07 -17.14
C ALA A 195 -10.76 -10.82 -16.09
N LEU A 196 -10.15 -11.72 -15.33
CA LEU A 196 -10.82 -12.42 -14.23
C LEU A 196 -11.28 -11.45 -13.13
N GLY A 197 -10.44 -10.49 -12.74
CA GLY A 197 -10.78 -9.46 -11.76
C GLY A 197 -11.98 -8.62 -12.20
N LEU A 198 -11.99 -8.13 -13.45
CA LEU A 198 -13.11 -7.39 -14.01
C LEU A 198 -14.39 -8.24 -14.07
N THR A 199 -14.27 -9.52 -14.40
CA THR A 199 -15.41 -10.45 -14.44
C THR A 199 -15.98 -10.68 -13.04
N ALA A 200 -15.13 -10.87 -12.03
CA ALA A 200 -15.54 -11.03 -10.65
C ALA A 200 -16.23 -9.76 -10.11
N VAL A 201 -15.67 -8.58 -10.38
CA VAL A 201 -16.29 -7.29 -10.04
C VAL A 201 -17.66 -7.14 -10.73
N ALA A 202 -17.77 -7.48 -12.01
CA ALA A 202 -19.03 -7.43 -12.73
C ALA A 202 -20.09 -8.36 -12.13
N VAL A 203 -19.70 -9.57 -11.69
CA VAL A 203 -20.59 -10.53 -11.01
C VAL A 203 -21.05 -10.01 -9.65
N ILE A 204 -20.15 -9.43 -8.85
CA ILE A 204 -20.46 -8.88 -7.52
C ILE A 204 -21.38 -7.67 -7.62
N ILE A 205 -21.17 -6.80 -8.63
CA ILE A 205 -21.94 -5.57 -8.82
C ILE A 205 -23.32 -5.85 -9.45
N ARG A 206 -23.47 -6.95 -10.20
CA ARG A 206 -24.72 -7.33 -10.89
C ARG A 206 -26.00 -7.27 -10.04
N PRO A 207 -26.05 -7.79 -8.79
CA PRO A 207 -27.26 -7.66 -7.96
C PRO A 207 -27.58 -6.22 -7.56
N TYR A 208 -26.57 -5.36 -7.39
CA TYR A 208 -26.75 -3.97 -6.97
C TYR A 208 -27.18 -3.07 -8.14
N THR A 209 -26.73 -3.35 -9.37
CA THR A 209 -27.09 -2.55 -10.55
C THR A 209 -28.37 -3.02 -11.24
N ALA A 210 -28.82 -4.27 -11.01
CA ALA A 210 -30.07 -4.78 -11.57
C ALA A 210 -31.31 -3.96 -11.16
N GLY A 211 -31.32 -3.41 -9.93
CA GLY A 211 -32.38 -2.52 -9.46
C GLY A 211 -32.35 -1.14 -10.15
N ALA A 212 -31.17 -0.55 -10.27
CA ALA A 212 -30.97 0.75 -10.91
C ALA A 212 -31.30 0.72 -12.42
N TYR A 213 -30.90 -0.36 -13.11
CA TYR A 213 -31.21 -0.53 -14.53
C TYR A 213 -32.71 -0.60 -14.80
N ARG A 214 -33.48 -1.26 -13.94
CA ARG A 214 -34.95 -1.33 -14.09
C ARG A 214 -35.61 0.04 -13.97
N GLN A 215 -35.14 0.89 -13.06
CA GLN A 215 -35.67 2.25 -12.89
C GLN A 215 -35.29 3.15 -14.08
N VAL A 216 -34.06 3.07 -14.58
CA VAL A 216 -33.63 3.85 -15.76
C VAL A 216 -34.32 3.36 -17.04
N SER A 217 -34.50 2.05 -17.23
CA SER A 217 -35.21 1.50 -18.39
C SER A 217 -36.70 1.80 -18.37
N ALA A 218 -37.31 1.96 -17.19
CA ALA A 218 -38.70 2.38 -17.05
C ALA A 218 -38.89 3.88 -17.31
N ALA A 219 -37.86 4.70 -17.04
CA ALA A 219 -37.89 6.14 -17.24
C ALA A 219 -37.58 6.58 -18.68
N LEU A 220 -37.01 5.71 -19.52
CA LEU A 220 -36.72 6.02 -20.92
C LEU A 220 -37.87 5.55 -21.84
N PRO A 221 -38.67 6.48 -22.42
CA PRO A 221 -39.71 6.08 -23.36
C PRO A 221 -39.10 5.46 -24.62
N VAL A 222 -39.40 4.18 -24.86
CA VAL A 222 -38.91 3.33 -25.98
C VAL A 222 -39.09 3.98 -27.37
N LYS A 223 -39.97 4.99 -27.50
CA LYS A 223 -40.24 5.68 -28.76
C LYS A 223 -39.12 6.63 -29.21
N THR A 224 -38.23 7.10 -28.32
CA THR A 224 -37.18 8.07 -28.68
C THR A 224 -35.94 7.39 -29.25
N THR A 225 -35.60 6.18 -28.80
CA THR A 225 -34.39 5.46 -29.20
C THR A 225 -34.43 5.03 -30.67
N LYS A 226 -35.60 4.65 -31.21
CA LYS A 226 -35.74 4.32 -32.64
C LYS A 226 -35.52 5.54 -33.55
N ARG A 227 -35.86 6.76 -33.11
CA ARG A 227 -35.63 7.97 -33.91
C ARG A 227 -34.15 8.36 -33.95
N ILE A 228 -33.44 8.23 -32.83
CA ILE A 228 -32.01 8.56 -32.74
C ILE A 228 -31.16 7.58 -33.56
N VAL A 229 -31.45 6.27 -33.49
CA VAL A 229 -30.74 5.26 -34.28
C VAL A 229 -30.98 5.43 -35.78
N ARG A 230 -32.20 5.82 -36.18
CA ARG A 230 -32.50 6.11 -37.60
C ARG A 230 -31.76 7.35 -38.10
N ALA A 231 -31.76 8.44 -37.32
CA ALA A 231 -31.06 9.68 -37.68
C ALA A 231 -29.53 9.51 -37.75
N ALA A 232 -28.95 8.66 -36.91
CA ALA A 232 -27.53 8.36 -36.95
C ALA A 232 -27.13 7.55 -38.21
N ARG A 233 -27.99 6.61 -38.64
CA ARG A 233 -27.75 5.79 -39.83
C ARG A 233 -27.88 6.58 -41.14
N GLU A 234 -28.75 7.58 -41.17
CA GLU A 234 -28.90 8.47 -42.33
C GLU A 234 -27.70 9.42 -42.48
N ARG A 235 -27.06 9.85 -41.38
CA ARG A 235 -25.82 10.65 -41.44
C ARG A 235 -24.60 9.86 -41.89
N SER A 236 -24.46 8.60 -41.46
CA SER A 236 -23.31 7.78 -41.91
C SER A 236 -23.36 7.49 -43.41
N SER A 237 -24.57 7.37 -44.00
CA SER A 237 -24.71 7.18 -45.45
C SER A 237 -24.44 8.45 -46.27
N SER A 238 -24.54 9.65 -45.69
CA SER A 238 -24.27 10.89 -46.42
C SER A 238 -22.79 11.27 -46.49
N GLU A 239 -21.96 10.78 -45.57
CA GLU A 239 -20.51 11.08 -45.55
C GLU A 239 -19.71 10.21 -46.54
N GLU A 240 -20.23 9.06 -46.96
CA GLU A 240 -19.53 8.15 -47.88
C GLU A 240 -19.64 8.58 -49.36
N SER A 241 -20.58 9.48 -49.69
CA SER A 241 -20.86 9.88 -51.08
C SER A 241 -20.13 11.15 -51.56
N THR A 242 -19.32 11.80 -50.73
CA THR A 242 -18.62 13.07 -51.07
C THR A 242 -17.11 12.91 -51.28
N SER A 243 -16.64 11.67 -51.42
CA SER A 243 -15.20 11.34 -51.52
C SER A 243 -14.74 10.89 -52.92
N GLU A 244 -15.53 11.12 -53.97
CA GLU A 244 -15.14 10.91 -55.38
C GLU A 244 -14.98 12.23 -56.15
#